data_AF-A0A9E4IQJ8-F1
#
_entry.id   AF-A0A9E4IQJ8-F1
#
_cell.length_a   1.000
_cell.length_b   1.000
_cell.length_c   1.000
_cell.angle_alpha   90.00
_cell.angle_beta   90.00
_cell.angle_gamma   90.00
#
_symmetry.space_group_name_H-M   'P 1'
#
loop_
_entity.id
_entity.type
_entity.pdbx_description
1 polymer ?
#
loop_
_entity_poly.entity_id
_entity_poly.type
_entity_poly.pdbx_seq_one_letter_code
_entity_poly.pdbx_strand_id
1 'polypeptide(L)'
;MRVRGIIVALTFCAAAPILIGAESTTDSARSEVRLQLADLLYGDQRYWEALSAYENAKQGARNDQLLRASSGLLKSLLHIAEFSRAQQEADFLYSLDPVDPEYRALYADALWAFGLFEEAEQVYQEVLARSPDSAMARHGLGRSLAARGRLDEGLVELQAAVARDPRGEFYHTIGSVHRRMQRYDLAADAFESYVEGLAGTRMDQKVEWARSEIRFLRSFGERVPVYVSPEGLDTVHTIPFRLERDKVIVRGRVNGDEIDLVVDTGAEQMVLSQETAQRVGVRPITNTLSAGVGRVGMRGLELGRADTLEIGTLRVENVPALIKNPPLTGLPATRSENSFSPLALGMSAIVDYQHHRLVVARDLPPGPPADIELPMRFHRLALVRGVLNGSVQKSFIVDTGGEVISISLSTANALGMVPVRHIPLRVYGTSGWDDDAFLLPGVNLGFDRIRFDNLAVVVLNLHRPSALLGFHIGGIIGHMFLGDYRVALDLQDSVLRLSEI
;
A
#
# COMPACT_ATOMS: atom_id res chain seq x y z
N MET A 1 93.99 -12.51 -44.88
CA MET A 1 93.24 -13.71 -45.35
C MET A 1 92.91 -14.58 -44.15
N ARG A 2 91.67 -15.08 -44.06
CA ARG A 2 91.03 -15.93 -43.03
C ARG A 2 90.30 -15.22 -41.88
N VAL A 3 88.98 -15.14 -42.07
CA VAL A 3 87.91 -14.95 -41.08
C VAL A 3 87.77 -16.23 -40.24
N ARG A 4 87.69 -16.09 -38.91
CA ARG A 4 87.04 -17.00 -37.93
C ARG A 4 86.68 -16.09 -36.74
N GLY A 5 85.42 -15.79 -36.42
CA GLY A 5 84.35 -16.70 -36.02
C GLY A 5 84.11 -16.46 -34.53
N ILE A 6 83.26 -15.48 -34.20
CA ILE A 6 82.92 -15.05 -32.85
C ILE A 6 82.06 -16.15 -32.17
N ILE A 7 82.47 -16.60 -30.99
CA ILE A 7 81.61 -17.37 -30.07
C ILE A 7 81.41 -16.50 -28.83
N VAL A 8 80.22 -15.94 -28.67
CA VAL A 8 79.76 -15.29 -27.44
C VAL A 8 79.19 -16.38 -26.53
N ALA A 9 79.85 -16.65 -25.41
CA ALA A 9 79.33 -17.50 -24.35
C ALA A 9 78.34 -16.69 -23.50
N LEU A 10 77.04 -16.95 -23.70
CA LEU A 10 75.96 -16.43 -22.86
C LEU A 10 75.93 -17.21 -21.54
N THR A 11 76.35 -16.57 -20.45
CA THR A 11 76.19 -17.08 -19.08
C THR A 11 74.75 -16.82 -18.64
N PHE A 12 73.95 -17.88 -18.54
CA PHE A 12 72.60 -17.86 -18.00
C PHE A 12 72.67 -17.64 -16.48
N CYS A 13 72.50 -16.41 -16.01
CA CYS A 13 72.11 -16.18 -14.61
C CYS A 13 70.64 -16.56 -14.47
N ALA A 14 70.36 -17.61 -13.72
CA ALA A 14 69.00 -18.02 -13.37
C ALA A 14 68.34 -16.92 -12.51
N ALA A 15 67.54 -16.07 -13.15
CA ALA A 15 66.55 -15.28 -12.44
C ALA A 15 65.47 -16.24 -11.95
N ALA A 16 65.47 -16.54 -10.65
CA ALA A 16 64.32 -17.18 -10.03
C ALA A 16 63.10 -16.27 -10.26
N PRO A 17 62.03 -16.73 -10.93
CA PRO A 17 60.82 -15.95 -10.96
C PRO A 17 60.32 -15.89 -9.51
N ILE A 18 60.37 -14.72 -8.90
CA ILE A 18 59.50 -14.41 -7.78
C ILE A 18 58.10 -14.48 -8.40
N LEU A 19 57.47 -15.64 -8.25
CA LEU A 19 56.03 -15.77 -8.41
C LEU A 19 55.44 -14.86 -7.32
N ILE A 20 55.12 -13.62 -7.68
CA ILE A 20 54.10 -12.88 -6.95
C ILE A 20 52.83 -13.68 -7.25
N GLY A 21 52.49 -14.60 -6.35
CA GLY A 21 51.17 -15.21 -6.37
C GLY A 21 50.19 -14.05 -6.31
N ALA A 22 49.44 -13.84 -7.40
CA ALA A 22 48.15 -13.19 -7.29
C ALA A 22 47.37 -14.06 -6.31
N GLU A 23 47.33 -13.67 -5.03
CA GLU A 23 46.52 -14.33 -4.04
C GLU A 23 45.11 -14.39 -4.62
N SER A 24 44.65 -15.61 -4.91
CA SER A 24 43.27 -15.85 -5.29
C SER A 24 42.42 -15.29 -4.15
N THR A 25 41.77 -14.13 -4.36
CA THR A 25 40.78 -13.62 -3.42
C THR A 25 39.83 -14.76 -3.11
N THR A 26 39.77 -15.16 -1.84
CA THR A 26 38.86 -16.20 -1.38
C THR A 26 37.44 -15.82 -1.77
N ASP A 27 36.56 -16.79 -2.02
CA ASP A 27 35.19 -16.48 -2.43
C ASP A 27 34.46 -15.62 -1.37
N SER A 28 34.82 -15.77 -0.08
CA SER A 28 34.34 -14.90 1.01
C SER A 28 34.87 -13.46 0.93
N ALA A 29 36.12 -13.25 0.50
CA ALA A 29 36.64 -11.89 0.25
C ALA A 29 35.93 -11.23 -0.94
N ARG A 30 35.61 -12.01 -1.99
CA ARG A 30 34.81 -11.53 -3.12
C ARG A 30 33.38 -11.19 -2.70
N SER A 31 32.78 -12.00 -1.84
CA SER A 31 31.47 -11.73 -1.23
C SER A 31 31.47 -10.40 -0.47
N GLU A 32 32.50 -10.13 0.35
CA GLU A 32 32.59 -8.88 1.11
C GLU A 32 32.66 -7.63 0.22
N VAL A 33 33.45 -7.67 -0.85
CA VAL A 33 33.54 -6.55 -1.82
C VAL A 33 32.17 -6.31 -2.48
N ARG A 34 31.43 -7.37 -2.80
CA ARG A 34 30.08 -7.27 -3.37
C ARG A 34 29.08 -6.70 -2.36
N LEU A 35 29.18 -7.06 -1.08
CA LEU A 35 28.35 -6.49 -0.02
C LEU A 35 28.58 -4.98 0.15
N GLN A 36 29.84 -4.55 0.17
CA GLN A 36 30.18 -3.13 0.28
C GLN A 36 29.63 -2.33 -0.91
N LEU A 37 29.76 -2.86 -2.13
CA LEU A 37 29.13 -2.27 -3.31
C LEU A 37 27.60 -2.23 -3.18
N ALA A 38 26.98 -3.33 -2.74
CA ALA A 38 25.54 -3.43 -2.58
C ALA A 38 25.00 -2.44 -1.55
N ASP A 39 25.66 -2.26 -0.41
CA ASP A 39 25.29 -1.29 0.62
C ASP A 39 25.41 0.15 0.12
N LEU A 40 26.47 0.46 -0.63
CA LEU A 40 26.63 1.77 -1.27
C LEU A 40 25.51 2.04 -2.28
N LEU A 41 25.22 1.06 -3.15
CA LEU A 41 24.13 1.15 -4.12
C LEU A 41 22.77 1.29 -3.42
N TYR A 42 22.56 0.59 -2.30
CA TYR A 42 21.34 0.68 -1.51
C TYR A 42 21.22 2.05 -0.84
N GLY A 43 22.30 2.59 -0.26
CA GLY A 43 22.33 3.94 0.32
C GLY A 43 22.09 5.03 -0.73
N ASP A 44 22.61 4.84 -1.94
CA ASP A 44 22.32 5.66 -3.13
C ASP A 44 20.91 5.39 -3.70
N GLN A 45 20.16 4.47 -3.10
CA GLN A 45 18.80 4.07 -3.48
C GLN A 45 18.66 3.50 -4.90
N ARG A 46 19.76 2.95 -5.43
CA ARG A 46 19.82 2.23 -6.70
C ARG A 46 19.37 0.78 -6.48
N TYR A 47 18.14 0.60 -6.00
CA TYR A 47 17.64 -0.68 -5.48
C TYR A 47 17.74 -1.84 -6.48
N TRP A 48 17.55 -1.60 -7.78
CA TRP A 48 17.73 -2.62 -8.81
C TRP A 48 19.17 -3.13 -8.92
N GLU A 49 20.13 -2.23 -8.80
CA GLU A 49 21.56 -2.55 -8.87
C GLU A 49 22.04 -3.14 -7.53
N ALA A 50 21.57 -2.60 -6.41
CA ALA A 50 21.81 -3.13 -5.08
C ALA A 50 21.32 -4.58 -4.97
N LEU A 51 20.09 -4.86 -5.43
CA LEU A 51 19.51 -6.20 -5.52
C LEU A 51 20.45 -7.16 -6.25
N SER A 52 20.92 -6.77 -7.44
CA SER A 52 21.82 -7.59 -8.24
C SER A 52 23.16 -7.83 -7.53
N ALA A 53 23.69 -6.82 -6.84
CA ALA A 53 24.93 -6.92 -6.09
C ALA A 53 24.79 -7.83 -4.85
N TYR A 54 23.69 -7.74 -4.10
CA TYR A 54 23.39 -8.62 -2.97
C TYR A 54 23.20 -10.08 -3.41
N GLU A 55 22.49 -10.33 -4.50
CA GLU A 55 22.34 -11.70 -5.05
C GLU A 55 23.70 -12.32 -5.37
N ASN A 56 24.57 -11.56 -6.03
CA ASN A 56 25.93 -12.00 -6.32
C ASN A 56 26.77 -12.17 -5.05
N ALA A 57 26.52 -11.38 -4.01
CA ALA A 57 27.25 -11.47 -2.74
C ALA A 57 26.96 -12.78 -1.99
N LYS A 58 25.80 -13.43 -2.22
CA LYS A 58 25.47 -14.73 -1.60
C LYS A 58 26.41 -15.87 -2.05
N GLN A 59 27.06 -15.74 -3.20
CA GLN A 59 27.98 -16.76 -3.73
C GLN A 59 29.28 -16.82 -2.90
N GLY A 60 29.54 -17.97 -2.26
CA GLY A 60 30.72 -18.17 -1.42
C GLY A 60 30.73 -17.37 -0.12
N ALA A 61 29.56 -16.84 0.27
CA ALA A 61 29.37 -16.13 1.53
C ALA A 61 29.48 -17.08 2.72
N ARG A 62 30.06 -16.57 3.82
CA ARG A 62 29.91 -17.18 5.15
C ARG A 62 28.56 -16.77 5.76
N ASN A 63 28.13 -17.40 6.85
CA ASN A 63 26.79 -17.19 7.41
C ASN A 63 26.49 -15.71 7.76
N ASP A 64 27.44 -14.98 8.32
CA ASP A 64 27.31 -13.54 8.62
C ASP A 64 27.10 -12.69 7.35
N GLN A 65 27.86 -12.99 6.30
CA GLN A 65 27.76 -12.34 5.00
C GLN A 65 26.43 -12.70 4.30
N LEU A 66 25.97 -13.94 4.47
CA LEU A 66 24.72 -14.42 3.92
C LEU A 66 23.53 -13.71 4.55
N LEU A 67 23.53 -13.53 5.89
CA LEU A 67 22.51 -12.74 6.60
C LEU A 67 22.46 -11.28 6.10
N ARG A 68 23.62 -10.62 5.99
CA ARG A 68 23.71 -9.25 5.45
C ARG A 68 23.22 -9.19 4.00
N ALA A 69 23.68 -10.10 3.13
CA ALA A 69 23.27 -10.17 1.73
C ALA A 69 21.75 -10.37 1.59
N SER A 70 21.19 -11.34 2.30
CA SER A 70 19.77 -11.66 2.28
C SER A 70 18.91 -10.53 2.81
N SER A 71 19.32 -9.88 3.91
CA SER A 71 18.59 -8.73 4.44
C SER A 71 18.59 -7.53 3.48
N GLY A 72 19.74 -7.23 2.85
CA GLY A 72 19.86 -6.15 1.88
C GLY A 72 19.07 -6.44 0.59
N LEU A 73 19.09 -7.69 0.13
CA LEU A 73 18.29 -8.16 -0.99
C LEU A 73 16.79 -8.01 -0.70
N LEU A 74 16.34 -8.49 0.46
CA LEU A 74 14.95 -8.37 0.90
C LEU A 74 14.49 -6.91 0.96
N LYS A 75 15.25 -6.03 1.62
CA LYS A 75 14.95 -4.59 1.67
C LYS A 75 14.86 -3.97 0.27
N SER A 76 15.78 -4.34 -0.62
CA SER A 76 15.78 -3.85 -2.01
C SER A 76 14.52 -4.30 -2.76
N LEU A 77 14.14 -5.58 -2.62
CA LEU A 77 12.94 -6.16 -3.23
C LEU A 77 11.65 -5.48 -2.73
N LEU A 78 11.57 -5.18 -1.44
CA LEU A 78 10.44 -4.46 -0.84
C LEU A 78 10.32 -3.03 -1.40
N HIS A 79 11.43 -2.31 -1.55
CA HIS A 79 11.40 -0.94 -2.11
C HIS A 79 10.92 -0.86 -3.57
N ILE A 80 11.15 -1.91 -4.36
CA ILE A 80 10.69 -2.00 -5.75
C ILE A 80 9.36 -2.75 -5.88
N ALA A 81 8.73 -3.10 -4.75
CA ALA A 81 7.44 -3.81 -4.70
C ALA A 81 7.43 -5.18 -5.40
N GLU A 82 8.57 -5.88 -5.41
CA GLU A 82 8.71 -7.25 -5.94
C GLU A 82 8.29 -8.29 -4.88
N PHE A 83 7.02 -8.26 -4.48
CA PHE A 83 6.49 -8.99 -3.32
C PHE A 83 6.74 -10.51 -3.37
N SER A 84 6.56 -11.15 -4.54
CA SER A 84 6.73 -12.62 -4.64
C SER A 84 8.17 -13.06 -4.41
N ARG A 85 9.16 -12.28 -4.90
CA ARG A 85 10.58 -12.55 -4.67
C ARG A 85 10.99 -12.15 -3.25
N ALA A 86 10.47 -11.03 -2.75
CA ALA A 86 10.65 -10.64 -1.36
C ALA A 86 10.19 -11.74 -0.40
N GLN A 87 9.07 -12.41 -0.69
CA GLN A 87 8.55 -13.49 0.15
C GLN A 87 9.53 -14.68 0.22
N GLN A 88 10.02 -15.11 -0.94
CA GLN A 88 11.01 -16.19 -1.01
C GLN A 88 12.30 -15.84 -0.26
N GLU A 89 12.79 -14.60 -0.40
CA GLU A 89 13.99 -14.16 0.30
C GLU A 89 13.76 -13.98 1.81
N ALA A 90 12.56 -13.56 2.22
CA ALA A 90 12.17 -13.45 3.63
C ALA A 90 12.12 -14.84 4.30
N ASP A 91 11.50 -15.82 3.65
CA ASP A 91 11.47 -17.20 4.14
C ASP A 91 12.89 -17.79 4.22
N PHE A 92 13.73 -17.51 3.21
CA PHE A 92 15.14 -17.90 3.24
C PHE A 92 15.88 -17.26 4.42
N LEU A 93 15.80 -15.93 4.60
CA LEU A 93 16.43 -15.21 5.70
C LEU A 93 15.97 -15.75 7.06
N TYR A 94 14.67 -16.03 7.21
CA TYR A 94 14.12 -16.59 8.43
C TYR A 94 14.63 -18.01 8.71
N SER A 95 14.80 -18.84 7.66
CA SER A 95 15.34 -20.20 7.78
C SER A 95 16.79 -20.28 8.27
N LEU A 96 17.54 -19.18 8.17
CA LEU A 96 18.90 -19.07 8.73
C LEU A 96 18.92 -18.94 10.26
N ASP A 97 17.74 -18.87 10.90
CA ASP A 97 17.53 -18.69 12.33
C ASP A 97 18.37 -17.53 12.92
N PRO A 98 18.16 -16.29 12.43
CA PRO A 98 18.92 -15.16 12.91
C PRO A 98 18.67 -14.91 14.41
N VAL A 99 19.76 -14.70 15.14
CA VAL A 99 19.75 -14.31 16.55
C VAL A 99 19.42 -12.83 16.70
N ASP A 100 19.89 -11.98 15.76
CA ASP A 100 19.66 -10.54 15.80
C ASP A 100 18.17 -10.22 15.59
N PRO A 101 17.52 -9.48 16.52
CA PRO A 101 16.12 -9.08 16.39
C PRO A 101 15.81 -8.27 15.12
N GLU A 102 16.77 -7.54 14.56
CA GLU A 102 16.54 -6.71 13.36
C GLU A 102 16.20 -7.55 12.13
N TYR A 103 16.77 -8.76 11.98
CA TYR A 103 16.41 -9.66 10.89
C TYR A 103 15.00 -10.24 11.06
N ARG A 104 14.60 -10.51 12.31
CA ARG A 104 13.23 -10.98 12.62
C ARG A 104 12.19 -9.87 12.42
N ALA A 105 12.52 -8.64 12.79
CA ALA A 105 11.67 -7.48 12.49
C ALA A 105 11.54 -7.24 10.98
N LEU A 106 12.63 -7.41 10.21
CA LEU A 106 12.58 -7.32 8.75
C LEU A 106 11.73 -8.44 8.11
N TYR A 107 11.75 -9.66 8.67
CA TYR A 107 10.83 -10.72 8.26
C TYR A 107 9.37 -10.32 8.48
N ALA A 108 9.06 -9.70 9.63
CA ALA A 108 7.73 -9.16 9.92
C ALA A 108 7.34 -8.02 8.95
N ASP A 109 8.28 -7.15 8.57
CA ASP A 109 8.03 -6.14 7.52
C ASP A 109 7.69 -6.76 6.17
N ALA A 110 8.33 -7.88 5.83
CA ALA A 110 8.00 -8.64 4.63
C ALA A 110 6.58 -9.23 4.72
N LEU A 111 6.22 -9.86 5.85
CA LEU A 111 4.85 -10.34 6.10
C LEU A 111 3.81 -9.23 5.96
N TRP A 112 4.08 -8.05 6.54
CA TRP A 112 3.24 -6.87 6.37
C TRP A 112 3.08 -6.49 4.91
N ALA A 113 4.19 -6.43 4.17
CA ALA A 113 4.20 -6.11 2.75
C ALA A 113 3.47 -7.16 1.90
N PHE A 114 3.25 -8.38 2.40
CA PHE A 114 2.41 -9.40 1.74
C PHE A 114 0.93 -9.31 2.12
N GLY A 115 0.55 -8.35 2.96
CA GLY A 115 -0.79 -8.19 3.49
C GLY A 115 -1.15 -9.24 4.54
N LEU A 116 -0.17 -9.90 5.14
CA LEU A 116 -0.32 -10.84 6.27
C LEU A 116 -0.15 -10.08 7.59
N PHE A 117 -1.10 -9.19 7.86
CA PHE A 117 -0.99 -8.19 8.90
C PHE A 117 -0.99 -8.79 10.31
N GLU A 118 -1.76 -9.86 10.54
CA GLU A 118 -1.83 -10.54 11.83
C GLU A 118 -0.52 -11.25 12.16
N GLU A 119 0.05 -11.97 11.18
CA GLU A 119 1.31 -12.66 11.32
C GLU A 119 2.47 -11.68 11.55
N ALA A 120 2.47 -10.57 10.80
CA ALA A 120 3.45 -9.52 11.00
C ALA A 120 3.37 -8.95 12.43
N GLU A 121 2.17 -8.61 12.91
CA GLU A 121 1.97 -8.10 14.27
C GLU A 121 2.48 -9.07 15.34
N GLN A 122 2.18 -10.37 15.19
CA GLN A 122 2.67 -11.39 16.11
C GLN A 122 4.20 -11.43 16.16
N VAL A 123 4.87 -11.42 15.01
CA VAL A 123 6.34 -11.45 14.97
C VAL A 123 6.94 -10.16 15.56
N TYR A 124 6.36 -8.98 15.32
CA TYR A 124 6.82 -7.74 15.97
C TYR A 124 6.72 -7.85 17.51
N GLN A 125 5.61 -8.39 18.03
CA GLN A 125 5.43 -8.60 19.47
C GLN A 125 6.45 -9.59 20.04
N GLU A 126 6.74 -10.69 19.32
CA GLU A 126 7.77 -11.66 19.71
C GLU A 126 9.17 -11.03 19.74
N VAL A 127 9.49 -10.15 18.79
CA VAL A 127 10.74 -9.39 18.78
C VAL A 127 10.81 -8.46 19.99
N LEU A 128 9.75 -7.71 20.28
CA LEU A 128 9.71 -6.76 21.41
C LEU A 128 9.75 -7.46 22.77
N ALA A 129 9.21 -8.68 22.88
CA ALA A 129 9.29 -9.48 24.10
C ALA A 129 10.74 -9.86 24.46
N ARG A 130 11.62 -9.98 23.46
CA ARG A 130 13.04 -10.32 23.64
C ARG A 130 13.95 -9.09 23.61
N SER A 131 13.58 -8.10 22.80
CA SER A 131 14.34 -6.88 22.52
C SER A 131 13.42 -5.66 22.56
N PRO A 132 13.06 -5.17 23.77
CA PRO A 132 12.11 -4.06 23.94
C PRO A 132 12.52 -2.75 23.27
N ASP A 133 13.81 -2.60 22.94
CA ASP A 133 14.38 -1.40 22.33
C ASP A 133 14.55 -1.50 20.81
N SER A 134 13.98 -2.53 20.14
CA SER A 134 14.02 -2.59 18.67
C SER A 134 13.10 -1.53 18.08
N ALA A 135 13.72 -0.51 17.46
CA ALA A 135 12.99 0.57 16.81
C ALA A 135 12.14 0.05 15.64
N MET A 136 12.66 -0.92 14.88
CA MET A 136 11.93 -1.51 13.74
C MET A 136 10.68 -2.25 14.21
N ALA A 137 10.77 -3.05 15.27
CA ALA A 137 9.62 -3.78 15.77
C ALA A 137 8.56 -2.85 16.40
N ARG A 138 8.97 -1.75 17.05
CA ARG A 138 8.06 -0.70 17.52
C ARG A 138 7.37 0.01 16.36
N HIS A 139 8.11 0.36 15.30
CA HIS A 139 7.52 0.95 14.09
C HIS A 139 6.50 0.03 13.44
N GLY A 140 6.83 -1.25 13.29
CA GLY A 140 5.95 -2.29 12.79
C GLY A 140 4.68 -2.44 13.61
N LEU A 141 4.80 -2.56 14.95
CA LEU A 141 3.66 -2.64 15.85
C LEU A 141 2.78 -1.38 15.78
N GLY A 142 3.39 -0.19 15.72
CA GLY A 142 2.67 1.07 15.58
C GLY A 142 1.86 1.15 14.28
N ARG A 143 2.40 0.65 13.18
CA ARG A 143 1.68 0.49 11.90
C ARG A 143 0.51 -0.49 12.01
N SER A 144 0.73 -1.63 12.64
CA SER A 144 -0.32 -2.63 12.88
C SER A 144 -1.47 -2.06 13.70
N LEU A 145 -1.16 -1.43 14.84
CA LEU A 145 -2.14 -0.76 15.70
C LEU A 145 -2.95 0.30 14.93
N ALA A 146 -2.27 1.15 14.16
CA ALA A 146 -2.93 2.15 13.34
C ALA A 146 -3.85 1.51 12.28
N ALA A 147 -3.46 0.39 11.67
CA ALA A 147 -4.32 -0.32 10.73
C ALA A 147 -5.56 -0.96 11.39
N ARG A 148 -5.55 -1.15 12.72
CA ARG A 148 -6.69 -1.59 13.54
C ARG A 148 -7.48 -0.43 14.16
N GLY A 149 -7.34 0.79 13.62
CA GLY A 149 -8.02 1.97 14.15
C GLY A 149 -7.49 2.48 15.50
N ARG A 150 -6.52 1.79 16.14
CA ARG A 150 -5.91 2.17 17.42
C ARG A 150 -4.82 3.23 17.18
N LEU A 151 -5.24 4.39 16.68
CA LEU A 151 -4.33 5.43 16.15
C LEU A 151 -3.45 6.06 17.24
N ASP A 152 -4.01 6.41 18.41
CA ASP A 152 -3.21 6.98 19.52
C ASP A 152 -2.18 5.98 20.06
N GLU A 153 -2.55 4.71 20.24
CA GLU A 153 -1.62 3.66 20.68
C GLU A 153 -0.54 3.39 19.62
N GLY A 154 -0.92 3.40 18.35
CA GLY A 154 0.04 3.32 17.25
C GLY A 154 1.05 4.46 17.26
N LEU A 155 0.62 5.70 17.54
CA LEU A 155 1.52 6.85 17.67
C LEU A 155 2.51 6.70 18.81
N VAL A 156 2.10 6.14 19.96
CA VAL A 156 3.00 5.90 21.09
C VAL A 156 4.18 5.00 20.67
N GLU A 157 3.89 3.90 19.97
CA GLU A 157 4.95 3.00 19.49
C GLU A 157 5.82 3.64 18.39
N LEU A 158 5.22 4.38 17.47
CA LEU A 158 5.95 5.11 16.42
C LEU A 158 6.88 6.18 17.00
N GLN A 159 6.42 6.92 18.01
CA GLN A 159 7.24 7.92 18.70
C GLN A 159 8.40 7.27 19.46
N ALA A 160 8.15 6.12 20.12
CA ALA A 160 9.20 5.35 20.76
C ALA A 160 10.23 4.80 19.75
N ALA A 161 9.77 4.38 18.56
CA ALA A 161 10.66 3.97 17.48
C ALA A 161 11.58 5.12 17.02
N VAL A 162 11.02 6.31 16.76
CA VAL A 162 11.78 7.50 16.35
C VAL A 162 12.74 7.98 17.43
N ALA A 163 12.33 7.96 18.69
CA ALA A 163 13.19 8.34 19.81
C ALA A 163 14.42 7.42 19.93
N ARG A 164 14.29 6.17 19.50
CA ARG A 164 15.37 5.19 19.49
C ARG A 164 16.25 5.27 18.24
N ASP A 165 15.62 5.40 17.07
CA ASP A 165 16.30 5.47 15.77
C ASP A 165 15.50 6.39 14.81
N PRO A 166 15.95 7.64 14.59
CA PRO A 166 15.20 8.61 13.80
C PRO A 166 15.37 8.35 12.29
N ARG A 167 14.54 7.44 11.75
CA ARG A 167 14.50 7.14 10.31
C ARG A 167 13.40 7.90 9.58
N GLY A 168 13.68 8.33 8.35
CA GLY A 168 12.70 9.02 7.50
C GLY A 168 11.39 8.25 7.32
N GLU A 169 11.46 6.94 7.12
CA GLU A 169 10.28 6.07 6.94
C GLU A 169 9.33 6.05 8.16
N PHE A 170 9.88 6.26 9.36
CA PHE A 170 9.09 6.35 10.59
C PHE A 170 8.31 7.66 10.63
N TYR A 171 8.94 8.78 10.27
CA TYR A 171 8.28 10.08 10.15
C TYR A 171 7.17 10.09 9.09
N HIS A 172 7.39 9.46 7.93
CA HIS A 172 6.34 9.30 6.92
C HIS A 172 5.11 8.55 7.47
N THR A 173 5.36 7.51 8.27
CA THR A 173 4.30 6.72 8.91
C THR A 173 3.55 7.56 9.95
N ILE A 174 4.26 8.29 10.81
CA ILE A 174 3.67 9.22 11.78
C ILE A 174 2.80 10.26 11.08
N GLY A 175 3.28 10.87 10.00
CA GLY A 175 2.51 11.83 9.20
C GLY A 175 1.22 11.22 8.64
N SER A 176 1.31 9.99 8.13
CA SER A 176 0.15 9.24 7.65
C SER A 176 -0.88 8.94 8.75
N VAL A 177 -0.43 8.62 9.96
CA VAL A 177 -1.32 8.39 11.12
C VAL A 177 -1.96 9.70 11.57
N HIS A 178 -1.21 10.79 11.71
CA HIS A 178 -1.77 12.10 12.05
C HIS A 178 -2.77 12.59 11.02
N ARG A 179 -2.53 12.36 9.72
CA ARG A 179 -3.48 12.68 8.65
C ARG A 179 -4.79 11.93 8.84
N ARG A 180 -4.74 10.62 9.15
CA ARG A 180 -5.95 9.82 9.43
C ARG A 180 -6.71 10.30 10.67
N MET A 181 -5.99 10.81 11.67
CA MET A 181 -6.57 11.45 12.85
C MET A 181 -7.07 12.88 12.59
N GLN A 182 -6.98 13.37 11.35
CA GLN A 182 -7.34 14.74 10.96
C GLN A 182 -6.52 15.81 11.70
N ARG A 183 -5.31 15.47 12.18
CA ARG A 183 -4.34 16.37 12.83
C ARG A 183 -3.35 16.89 11.78
N TYR A 184 -3.81 17.75 10.86
CA TYR A 184 -3.06 18.09 9.64
C TYR A 184 -1.75 18.87 9.88
N ASP A 185 -1.69 19.71 10.91
CA ASP A 185 -0.44 20.40 11.25
C ASP A 185 0.65 19.43 11.69
N LEU A 186 0.31 18.50 12.59
CA LEU A 186 1.24 17.45 13.04
C LEU A 186 1.60 16.48 11.91
N ALA A 187 0.66 16.23 11.00
CA ALA A 187 0.94 15.44 9.80
C ALA A 187 1.97 16.13 8.90
N ALA A 188 1.80 17.44 8.68
CA ALA A 188 2.73 18.24 7.90
C ALA A 188 4.13 18.31 8.56
N ASP A 189 4.21 18.53 9.87
CA ASP A 189 5.48 18.53 10.63
C ASP A 189 6.25 17.19 10.44
N ALA A 190 5.53 16.07 10.53
CA ALA A 190 6.11 14.76 10.36
C ALA A 190 6.56 14.52 8.90
N PHE A 191 5.79 14.96 7.90
CA PHE A 191 6.23 14.87 6.51
C PHE A 191 7.41 15.81 6.19
N GLU A 192 7.51 16.96 6.85
CA GLU A 192 8.68 17.84 6.78
C GLU A 192 9.93 17.12 7.30
N SER A 193 9.83 16.47 8.46
CA SER A 193 10.91 15.63 9.02
C SER A 193 11.30 14.47 8.10
N TYR A 194 10.32 13.85 7.43
CA TYR A 194 10.57 12.84 6.40
C TYR A 194 11.37 13.42 5.22
N VAL A 195 11.00 14.59 4.72
CA VAL A 195 11.71 15.26 3.61
C VAL A 195 13.13 15.67 4.00
N GLU A 196 13.33 16.17 5.22
CA GLU A 196 14.66 16.51 5.74
C GLU A 196 15.57 15.27 5.79
N GLY A 197 15.04 14.13 6.22
CA GLY A 197 15.76 12.85 6.18
C GLY A 197 16.11 12.35 4.77
N LEU A 198 15.48 12.90 3.72
CA LEU A 198 15.79 12.62 2.32
C LEU A 198 16.73 13.65 1.68
N ALA A 199 17.03 14.75 2.36
CA ALA A 199 17.89 15.82 1.83
C ALA A 199 19.30 15.29 1.55
N GLY A 200 19.71 15.33 0.27
CA GLY A 200 20.97 14.76 -0.22
C GLY A 200 20.84 13.49 -1.07
N THR A 201 19.62 12.96 -1.22
CA THR A 201 19.33 11.80 -2.09
C THR A 201 18.82 12.25 -3.46
N ARG A 202 18.98 11.42 -4.52
CA ARG A 202 18.46 11.70 -5.88
C ARG A 202 16.93 11.54 -6.02
N MET A 203 16.18 11.60 -4.92
CA MET A 203 14.75 11.28 -4.84
C MET A 203 13.85 12.49 -5.14
N ASP A 204 14.11 13.20 -6.23
CA ASP A 204 13.41 14.44 -6.59
C ASP A 204 11.88 14.25 -6.60
N GLN A 205 11.40 13.10 -7.08
CA GLN A 205 9.96 12.81 -7.15
C GLN A 205 9.31 12.54 -5.78
N LYS A 206 9.89 11.67 -4.94
CA LYS A 206 9.32 11.39 -3.61
C LYS A 206 9.32 12.63 -2.73
N VAL A 207 10.39 13.42 -2.80
CA VAL A 207 10.49 14.70 -2.11
C VAL A 207 9.44 15.68 -2.63
N GLU A 208 9.25 15.80 -3.94
CA GLU A 208 8.23 16.69 -4.50
C GLU A 208 6.81 16.27 -4.11
N TRP A 209 6.53 14.96 -4.03
CA TRP A 209 5.22 14.48 -3.58
C TRP A 209 5.00 14.77 -2.10
N ALA A 210 5.99 14.50 -1.25
CA ALA A 210 5.90 14.84 0.16
C ALA A 210 5.72 16.36 0.36
N ARG A 211 6.44 17.20 -0.42
CA ARG A 211 6.24 18.66 -0.42
C ARG A 211 4.85 19.06 -0.89
N SER A 212 4.28 18.36 -1.86
CA SER A 212 2.90 18.60 -2.30
C SER A 212 1.91 18.25 -1.19
N GLU A 213 2.07 17.10 -0.54
CA GLU A 213 1.25 16.70 0.61
C GLU A 213 1.34 17.74 1.74
N ILE A 214 2.55 18.19 2.10
CA ILE A 214 2.77 19.25 3.10
C ILE A 214 2.01 20.52 2.71
N ARG A 215 2.15 21.00 1.46
CA ARG A 215 1.41 22.18 0.97
C ARG A 215 -0.10 22.00 1.11
N PHE A 216 -0.62 20.82 0.80
CA PHE A 216 -2.04 20.52 0.93
C PHE A 216 -2.49 20.58 2.39
N LEU A 217 -1.79 19.89 3.29
CA LEU A 217 -2.13 19.84 4.71
C LEU A 217 -2.08 21.24 5.35
N ARG A 218 -1.03 22.01 5.08
CA ARG A 218 -0.87 23.40 5.59
C ARG A 218 -1.92 24.37 5.04
N SER A 219 -2.51 24.09 3.88
CA SER A 219 -3.54 24.97 3.27
C SER A 219 -4.83 25.07 4.09
N PHE A 220 -5.02 24.18 5.07
CA PHE A 220 -6.14 24.22 6.00
C PHE A 220 -6.02 25.43 6.95
N GLY A 221 -4.80 25.79 7.34
CA GLY A 221 -4.56 26.81 8.36
C GLY A 221 -5.29 26.47 9.65
N GLU A 222 -6.03 27.41 10.21
CA GLU A 222 -6.80 27.21 11.45
C GLU A 222 -8.09 26.36 11.28
N ARG A 223 -8.39 25.90 10.06
CA ARG A 223 -9.60 25.13 9.79
C ARG A 223 -9.40 23.67 10.21
N VAL A 224 -10.31 23.16 11.03
CA VAL A 224 -10.34 21.74 11.39
C VAL A 224 -10.74 20.93 10.14
N PRO A 225 -9.87 20.03 9.63
CA PRO A 225 -10.20 19.19 8.47
C PRO A 225 -11.29 18.19 8.82
N VAL A 226 -12.20 17.93 7.87
CA VAL A 226 -13.31 16.98 8.02
C VAL A 226 -14.12 17.26 9.31
N TYR A 227 -14.45 18.54 9.55
CA TYR A 227 -15.15 18.94 10.75
C TYR A 227 -16.62 18.54 10.68
N VAL A 228 -17.09 17.83 11.70
CA VAL A 228 -18.51 17.52 11.94
C VAL A 228 -18.86 18.07 13.32
N SER A 229 -20.03 18.70 13.46
CA SER A 229 -20.47 19.20 14.77
C SER A 229 -20.58 18.04 15.78
N PRO A 230 -20.43 18.28 17.10
CA PRO A 230 -20.60 17.24 18.11
C PRO A 230 -21.94 16.50 17.99
N GLU A 231 -23.02 17.27 17.76
CA GLU A 231 -24.36 16.72 17.51
C GLU A 231 -24.41 15.83 16.27
N GLY A 232 -23.69 16.21 15.20
CA GLY A 232 -23.57 15.40 13.99
C GLY A 232 -22.79 14.10 14.23
N LEU A 233 -21.71 14.14 15.02
CA LEU A 233 -20.92 12.94 15.34
C LEU A 233 -21.70 11.91 16.16
N ASP A 234 -22.60 12.38 17.03
CA ASP A 234 -23.45 11.51 17.85
C ASP A 234 -24.76 11.11 17.13
N THR A 235 -24.99 11.60 15.90
CA THR A 235 -26.17 11.29 15.10
C THR A 235 -25.91 10.11 14.17
N VAL A 236 -26.88 9.19 14.10
CA VAL A 236 -26.92 8.16 13.05
C VAL A 236 -27.59 8.74 11.81
N HIS A 237 -26.82 8.96 10.74
CA HIS A 237 -27.33 9.51 9.50
C HIS A 237 -27.83 8.40 8.59
N THR A 238 -29.13 8.39 8.28
CA THR A 238 -29.73 7.43 7.33
C THR A 238 -30.10 8.16 6.05
N ILE A 239 -29.50 7.74 4.94
CA ILE A 239 -29.61 8.41 3.64
C ILE A 239 -30.20 7.41 2.64
N PRO A 240 -31.31 7.73 1.95
CA PRO A 240 -31.80 6.91 0.87
C PRO A 240 -30.82 6.97 -0.31
N PHE A 241 -30.55 5.83 -0.93
CA PHE A 241 -29.79 5.78 -2.16
C PHE A 241 -30.61 5.19 -3.31
N ARG A 242 -30.11 5.36 -4.52
CA ARG A 242 -30.58 4.64 -5.70
C ARG A 242 -29.44 3.80 -6.26
N LEU A 243 -29.78 2.65 -6.86
CA LEU A 243 -28.84 1.88 -7.65
C LEU A 243 -28.89 2.36 -9.09
N GLU A 244 -27.74 2.72 -9.64
CA GLU A 244 -27.61 3.09 -11.04
C GLU A 244 -26.41 2.34 -11.62
N ARG A 245 -26.71 1.25 -12.35
CA ARG A 245 -25.71 0.34 -12.92
C ARG A 245 -24.75 -0.17 -11.84
N ASP A 246 -25.33 -0.83 -10.85
CA ASP A 246 -24.59 -1.52 -9.79
C ASP A 246 -23.77 -0.57 -8.88
N LYS A 247 -24.06 0.74 -8.96
CA LYS A 247 -23.46 1.76 -8.10
C LYS A 247 -24.49 2.32 -7.12
N VAL A 248 -24.06 2.44 -5.88
CA VAL A 248 -24.81 3.11 -4.80
C VAL A 248 -24.66 4.61 -4.99
N ILE A 249 -25.72 5.30 -5.39
CA ILE A 249 -25.73 6.75 -5.60
C ILE A 249 -26.60 7.43 -4.56
N VAL A 250 -26.02 8.41 -3.87
CA VAL A 250 -26.73 9.34 -2.99
C VAL A 250 -26.75 10.74 -3.58
N ARG A 251 -27.80 11.49 -3.25
CA ARG A 251 -27.88 12.92 -3.56
C ARG A 251 -27.25 13.71 -2.42
N GLY A 252 -26.38 14.65 -2.75
CA GLY A 252 -25.71 15.51 -1.77
C GLY A 252 -25.54 16.93 -2.26
N ARG A 253 -24.95 17.77 -1.41
CA ARG A 253 -24.51 19.13 -1.78
C ARG A 253 -23.03 19.30 -1.48
N VAL A 254 -22.30 19.88 -2.42
CA VAL A 254 -20.92 20.33 -2.21
C VAL A 254 -20.91 21.84 -2.37
N ASN A 255 -20.46 22.57 -1.35
CA ASN A 255 -20.52 24.03 -1.28
C ASN A 255 -21.92 24.60 -1.61
N GLY A 256 -22.98 23.90 -1.20
CA GLY A 256 -24.38 24.27 -1.44
C GLY A 256 -24.98 23.76 -2.76
N ASP A 257 -24.16 23.40 -3.74
CA ASP A 257 -24.59 22.91 -5.05
C ASP A 257 -24.92 21.43 -5.04
N GLU A 258 -26.09 21.08 -5.57
CA GLU A 258 -26.58 19.71 -5.55
C GLU A 258 -25.89 18.82 -6.60
N ILE A 259 -25.38 17.68 -6.17
CA ILE A 259 -24.65 16.72 -7.00
C ILE A 259 -25.01 15.27 -6.64
N ASP A 260 -24.84 14.37 -7.62
CA ASP A 260 -24.88 12.93 -7.37
C ASP A 260 -23.48 12.42 -7.02
N LEU A 261 -23.42 11.58 -6.00
CA LEU A 261 -22.19 11.00 -5.49
C LEU A 261 -22.31 9.49 -5.38
N VAL A 262 -21.32 8.78 -5.94
CA VAL A 262 -21.15 7.34 -5.69
C VAL A 262 -20.60 7.14 -4.29
N VAL A 263 -21.16 6.19 -3.55
CA VAL A 263 -20.61 5.73 -2.26
C VAL A 263 -19.46 4.77 -2.55
N ASP A 264 -18.24 5.26 -2.40
CA ASP A 264 -17.01 4.60 -2.81
C ASP A 264 -16.13 4.37 -1.58
N THR A 265 -16.34 3.24 -0.91
CA THR A 265 -15.55 2.85 0.28
C THR A 265 -14.11 2.46 -0.08
N GLY A 266 -13.82 2.26 -1.38
CA GLY A 266 -12.50 2.07 -1.95
C GLY A 266 -11.76 3.38 -2.29
N ALA A 267 -12.30 4.54 -1.92
CA ALA A 267 -11.65 5.84 -2.09
C ALA A 267 -11.07 6.40 -0.77
N GLU A 268 -9.93 7.08 -0.88
CA GLU A 268 -9.22 7.65 0.27
C GLU A 268 -9.73 9.03 0.71
N GLN A 269 -10.55 9.66 -0.11
CA GLN A 269 -11.16 10.98 0.09
C GLN A 269 -12.27 11.21 -0.94
N MET A 270 -12.98 12.34 -0.85
CA MET A 270 -13.95 12.73 -1.87
C MET A 270 -13.26 12.90 -3.22
N VAL A 271 -13.89 12.46 -4.30
CA VAL A 271 -13.37 12.54 -5.66
C VAL A 271 -14.34 13.33 -6.51
N LEU A 272 -13.86 14.32 -7.26
CA LEU A 272 -14.65 15.15 -8.15
C LEU A 272 -14.06 15.14 -9.56
N SER A 273 -14.93 15.19 -10.58
CA SER A 273 -14.50 15.54 -11.94
C SER A 273 -14.00 16.98 -11.98
N GLN A 274 -13.11 17.30 -12.93
CA GLN A 274 -12.64 18.68 -13.12
C GLN A 274 -13.81 19.65 -13.36
N GLU A 275 -14.78 19.26 -14.18
CA GLU A 275 -15.99 20.04 -14.46
C GLU A 275 -16.83 20.26 -13.19
N THR A 276 -17.04 19.21 -12.39
CA THR A 276 -17.81 19.31 -11.15
C THR A 276 -17.09 20.20 -10.15
N ALA A 277 -15.78 20.03 -9.96
CA ALA A 277 -14.98 20.84 -9.05
C ALA A 277 -15.07 22.33 -9.40
N GLN A 278 -14.96 22.69 -10.69
CA GLN A 278 -15.14 24.07 -11.15
C GLN A 278 -16.54 24.60 -10.88
N ARG A 279 -17.58 23.82 -11.19
CA ARG A 279 -18.98 24.21 -11.00
C ARG A 279 -19.29 24.50 -9.53
N VAL A 280 -18.89 23.60 -8.63
CA VAL A 280 -19.17 23.72 -7.18
C VAL A 280 -18.13 24.56 -6.43
N GLY A 281 -17.22 25.23 -7.15
CA GLY A 281 -16.25 26.15 -6.55
C GLY A 281 -15.09 25.51 -5.79
N VAL A 282 -14.82 24.22 -5.97
CA VAL A 282 -13.66 23.53 -5.38
C VAL A 282 -12.43 23.78 -6.24
N ARG A 283 -11.47 24.55 -5.70
CA ARG A 283 -10.24 24.93 -6.42
C ARG A 283 -9.07 24.00 -6.09
N PRO A 284 -8.18 23.71 -7.06
CA PRO A 284 -6.96 22.97 -6.79
C PRO A 284 -6.00 23.80 -5.93
N ILE A 285 -5.32 23.12 -5.02
CA ILE A 285 -4.34 23.65 -4.07
C ILE A 285 -2.94 23.18 -4.48
N THR A 286 -2.80 21.90 -4.84
CA THR A 286 -1.54 21.32 -5.30
C THR A 286 -1.78 20.06 -6.13
N ASN A 287 -0.72 19.51 -6.71
CA ASN A 287 -0.78 18.27 -7.48
C ASN A 287 -0.49 17.06 -6.59
N THR A 288 -1.02 15.91 -6.95
CA THR A 288 -0.74 14.63 -6.29
C THR A 288 -0.65 13.51 -7.32
N LEU A 289 -0.22 12.34 -6.88
CA LEU A 289 -0.31 11.11 -7.65
C LEU A 289 -1.31 10.17 -7.02
N SER A 290 -2.16 9.59 -7.85
CA SER A 290 -3.01 8.46 -7.49
C SER A 290 -2.56 7.23 -8.26
N ALA A 291 -2.44 6.11 -7.55
CA ALA A 291 -2.42 4.80 -8.16
C ALA A 291 -3.83 4.24 -8.22
N GLY A 292 -4.13 3.52 -9.28
CA GLY A 292 -5.43 2.92 -9.52
C GLY A 292 -5.36 1.95 -10.68
N VAL A 293 -6.42 1.17 -10.88
CA VAL A 293 -6.52 0.26 -12.02
C VAL A 293 -6.51 1.08 -13.32
N GLY A 294 -5.66 0.67 -14.28
CA GLY A 294 -5.59 1.22 -15.63
C GLY A 294 -4.18 1.45 -16.18
N ARG A 295 -4.07 1.57 -17.51
CA ARG A 295 -2.83 1.66 -18.31
C ARG A 295 -1.81 2.68 -17.80
N VAL A 296 -2.27 3.84 -17.32
CA VAL A 296 -1.35 4.89 -16.86
C VAL A 296 -0.71 4.51 -15.53
N GLY A 297 -1.39 3.67 -14.73
CA GLY A 297 -0.96 3.10 -13.46
C GLY A 297 -0.78 4.12 -12.32
N MET A 298 0.01 5.17 -12.56
CA MET A 298 0.20 6.34 -11.69
C MET A 298 -0.27 7.58 -12.45
N ARG A 299 -1.28 8.28 -11.94
CA ARG A 299 -1.89 9.44 -12.59
C ARG A 299 -1.66 10.69 -11.76
N GLY A 300 -1.12 11.73 -12.41
CA GLY A 300 -1.12 13.10 -11.90
C GLY A 300 -2.55 13.61 -11.76
N LEU A 301 -2.90 14.03 -10.55
CA LEU A 301 -4.20 14.56 -10.17
C LEU A 301 -3.99 15.84 -9.35
N GLU A 302 -5.08 16.51 -8.98
CA GLU A 302 -5.03 17.69 -8.13
C GLU A 302 -5.72 17.41 -6.78
N LEU A 303 -5.21 18.03 -5.74
CA LEU A 303 -5.85 18.08 -4.43
C LEU A 303 -6.48 19.45 -4.24
N GLY A 304 -7.72 19.47 -3.75
CA GLY A 304 -8.45 20.67 -3.38
C GLY A 304 -9.21 20.46 -2.07
N ARG A 305 -9.98 21.46 -1.67
CA ARG A 305 -10.81 21.41 -0.47
C ARG A 305 -12.20 21.96 -0.80
N ALA A 306 -13.23 21.19 -0.47
CA ALA A 306 -14.59 21.72 -0.39
C ALA A 306 -14.81 22.36 0.98
N ASP A 307 -15.52 23.48 1.00
CA ASP A 307 -15.89 24.14 2.25
C ASP A 307 -16.94 23.30 2.98
N THR A 308 -17.88 22.69 2.25
CA THR A 308 -18.93 21.84 2.84
C THR A 308 -19.29 20.64 1.96
N LEU A 309 -19.57 19.49 2.60
CA LEU A 309 -20.24 18.33 2.02
C LEU A 309 -21.48 18.01 2.87
N GLU A 310 -22.65 17.91 2.23
CA GLU A 310 -23.90 17.54 2.88
C GLU A 310 -24.49 16.29 2.23
N ILE A 311 -24.78 15.26 3.03
CA ILE A 311 -25.38 13.99 2.58
C ILE A 311 -26.48 13.60 3.58
N GLY A 312 -27.73 13.73 3.17
CA GLY A 312 -28.87 13.58 4.09
C GLY A 312 -28.78 14.61 5.23
N THR A 313 -28.72 14.15 6.48
CA THR A 313 -28.54 15.02 7.66
C THR A 313 -27.08 15.21 8.05
N LEU A 314 -26.12 14.51 7.41
CA LEU A 314 -24.70 14.67 7.67
C LEU A 314 -24.20 15.94 6.99
N ARG A 315 -23.57 16.82 7.77
CA ARG A 315 -22.85 17.99 7.28
C ARG A 315 -21.39 17.90 7.73
N VAL A 316 -20.48 17.99 6.77
CA VAL A 316 -19.03 17.99 7.00
C VAL A 316 -18.44 19.26 6.41
N GLU A 317 -17.55 19.91 7.15
CA GLU A 317 -16.85 21.12 6.72
C GLU A 317 -15.37 20.82 6.44
N ASN A 318 -14.75 21.63 5.58
CA ASN A 318 -13.33 21.53 5.22
C ASN A 318 -12.96 20.12 4.71
N VAL A 319 -13.61 19.69 3.63
CA VAL A 319 -13.51 18.32 3.12
C VAL A 319 -12.41 18.22 2.06
N PRO A 320 -11.36 17.40 2.27
CA PRO A 320 -10.37 17.08 1.25
C PRO A 320 -11.03 16.51 -0.01
N ALA A 321 -10.59 16.98 -1.17
CA ALA A 321 -11.10 16.55 -2.45
C ALA A 321 -9.97 16.24 -3.43
N LEU A 322 -10.04 15.07 -4.06
CA LEU A 322 -9.24 14.71 -5.22
C LEU A 322 -9.97 15.19 -6.49
N ILE A 323 -9.31 15.98 -7.32
CA ILE A 323 -9.86 16.48 -8.57
C ILE A 323 -9.24 15.69 -9.73
N LYS A 324 -10.08 15.10 -10.57
CA LYS A 324 -9.70 14.30 -11.75
C LYS A 324 -9.22 15.18 -12.91
N ASN A 325 -8.10 15.86 -12.74
CA ASN A 325 -7.48 16.71 -13.77
C ASN A 325 -6.05 16.20 -14.11
N PRO A 326 -5.72 15.94 -15.39
CA PRO A 326 -6.58 16.01 -16.59
C PRO A 326 -7.63 14.90 -16.58
N PRO A 327 -8.83 15.10 -17.15
CA PRO A 327 -9.88 14.07 -17.21
C PRO A 327 -9.42 12.84 -18.01
N LEU A 328 -10.00 11.68 -17.70
CA LEU A 328 -9.72 10.46 -18.47
C LEU A 328 -10.43 10.50 -19.82
N THR A 329 -9.69 10.24 -20.89
CA THR A 329 -10.25 10.14 -22.24
C THR A 329 -10.57 8.68 -22.57
N GLY A 330 -11.62 8.46 -23.37
CA GLY A 330 -12.03 7.12 -23.82
C GLY A 330 -12.82 6.29 -22.80
N LEU A 331 -13.27 6.90 -21.70
CA LEU A 331 -14.25 6.27 -20.81
C LEU A 331 -15.67 6.36 -21.39
N PRO A 332 -16.55 5.38 -21.11
CA PRO A 332 -17.98 5.53 -21.39
C PRO A 332 -18.50 6.80 -20.72
N ALA A 333 -19.18 7.67 -21.49
CA ALA A 333 -19.67 9.00 -21.09
C ALA A 333 -20.68 9.03 -19.93
N THR A 334 -20.95 7.88 -19.32
CA THR A 334 -22.08 7.64 -18.43
C THR A 334 -21.65 7.08 -17.07
N ARG A 335 -20.36 7.16 -16.73
CA ARG A 335 -19.88 6.85 -15.38
C ARG A 335 -19.96 8.11 -14.52
N SER A 336 -20.63 8.04 -13.38
CA SER A 336 -20.51 9.08 -12.35
C SER A 336 -19.05 9.15 -11.90
N GLU A 337 -18.43 10.30 -12.15
CA GLU A 337 -17.02 10.54 -11.82
C GLU A 337 -16.83 11.06 -10.40
N ASN A 338 -17.93 11.43 -9.74
CA ASN A 338 -17.93 12.02 -8.41
C ASN A 338 -18.26 10.95 -7.37
N SER A 339 -17.45 10.86 -6.33
CA SER A 339 -17.64 9.89 -5.25
C SER A 339 -17.21 10.45 -3.91
N PHE A 340 -17.67 9.82 -2.84
CA PHE A 340 -17.15 10.04 -1.50
C PHE A 340 -17.09 8.72 -0.75
N SER A 341 -16.19 8.66 0.23
CA SER A 341 -16.03 7.53 1.14
C SER A 341 -16.41 7.98 2.54
N PRO A 342 -17.44 7.38 3.17
CA PRO A 342 -17.69 7.60 4.60
C PRO A 342 -16.46 7.28 5.45
N LEU A 343 -15.70 6.24 5.08
CA LEU A 343 -14.50 5.82 5.82
C LEU A 343 -13.38 6.88 5.76
N ALA A 344 -13.25 7.57 4.62
CA ALA A 344 -12.30 8.68 4.49
C ALA A 344 -12.67 9.90 5.34
N LEU A 345 -13.95 10.04 5.71
CA LEU A 345 -14.43 11.05 6.64
C LEU A 345 -14.24 10.64 8.11
N GLY A 346 -13.65 9.46 8.37
CA GLY A 346 -13.52 8.90 9.72
C GLY A 346 -14.84 8.34 10.28
N MET A 347 -15.82 8.07 9.42
CA MET A 347 -17.14 7.56 9.80
C MET A 347 -17.29 6.11 9.36
N SER A 348 -17.89 5.29 10.22
CA SER A 348 -18.33 3.94 9.86
C SER A 348 -19.56 4.01 8.97
N ALA A 349 -19.81 2.95 8.19
CA ALA A 349 -20.92 2.92 7.24
C ALA A 349 -21.62 1.57 7.15
N ILE A 350 -22.92 1.61 6.88
CA ILE A 350 -23.72 0.44 6.50
C ILE A 350 -24.36 0.70 5.14
N VAL A 351 -24.09 -0.17 4.19
CA VAL A 351 -24.82 -0.22 2.92
C VAL A 351 -25.87 -1.32 3.01
N ASP A 352 -27.13 -0.91 3.15
CA ASP A 352 -28.29 -1.81 3.19
C ASP A 352 -28.90 -1.88 1.78
N TYR A 353 -28.48 -2.89 1.00
CA TYR A 353 -28.94 -3.11 -0.36
C TYR A 353 -30.41 -3.56 -0.43
N GLN A 354 -30.94 -4.21 0.61
CA GLN A 354 -32.34 -4.63 0.64
C GLN A 354 -33.29 -3.43 0.75
N HIS A 355 -32.94 -2.45 1.60
CA HIS A 355 -33.79 -1.30 1.89
C HIS A 355 -33.39 -0.02 1.15
N HIS A 356 -32.32 -0.08 0.34
CA HIS A 356 -31.72 1.06 -0.35
C HIS A 356 -31.36 2.22 0.60
N ARG A 357 -30.71 1.90 1.72
CA ARG A 357 -30.30 2.88 2.74
C ARG A 357 -28.80 2.81 3.00
N LEU A 358 -28.18 3.97 3.01
CA LEU A 358 -26.84 4.18 3.53
C LEU A 358 -26.98 4.70 4.96
N VAL A 359 -26.37 4.01 5.93
CA VAL A 359 -26.23 4.51 7.30
C VAL A 359 -24.79 4.97 7.48
N VAL A 360 -24.58 6.18 7.99
CA VAL A 360 -23.26 6.74 8.32
C VAL A 360 -23.29 7.23 9.76
N ALA A 361 -22.33 6.79 10.57
CA ALA A 361 -22.20 7.20 11.97
C ALA A 361 -20.75 7.00 12.44
N ARG A 362 -20.32 7.71 13.49
CA ARG A 362 -19.04 7.42 14.15
C ARG A 362 -19.10 6.04 14.81
N ASP A 363 -20.18 5.84 15.57
CA ASP A 363 -20.52 4.61 16.29
C ASP A 363 -21.75 4.00 15.61
N LEU A 364 -21.60 2.85 14.96
CA LEU A 364 -22.73 2.22 14.28
C LEU A 364 -23.75 1.72 15.31
N PRO A 365 -25.06 1.86 15.04
CA PRO A 365 -26.06 1.27 15.91
C PRO A 365 -25.90 -0.26 15.92
N PRO A 366 -26.18 -0.94 17.05
CA PRO A 366 -26.16 -2.39 17.10
C PRO A 366 -27.10 -2.95 16.03
N GLY A 367 -26.56 -3.82 15.19
CA GLY A 367 -27.31 -4.47 14.12
C GLY A 367 -27.93 -5.80 14.56
N PRO A 368 -28.73 -6.43 13.69
CA PRO A 368 -28.97 -7.87 13.82
C PRO A 368 -27.62 -8.61 13.88
N PRO A 369 -27.58 -9.82 14.48
CA PRO A 369 -26.39 -10.67 14.43
C PRO A 369 -25.88 -10.76 13.00
N ALA A 370 -24.62 -10.38 12.78
CA ALA A 370 -24.02 -10.53 11.47
C ALA A 370 -23.88 -12.01 11.16
N ASP A 371 -24.09 -12.38 9.91
CA ASP A 371 -23.74 -13.72 9.50
C ASP A 371 -22.22 -13.89 9.64
N ILE A 372 -21.47 -12.94 9.12
CA ILE A 372 -20.03 -13.03 9.06
C ILE A 372 -19.44 -11.76 9.61
N GLU A 373 -18.41 -11.94 10.43
CA GLU A 373 -17.57 -10.87 10.93
C GLU A 373 -16.13 -11.16 10.51
N LEU A 374 -15.57 -10.27 9.68
CA LEU A 374 -14.21 -10.36 9.20
C LEU A 374 -13.38 -9.28 9.88
N PRO A 375 -12.23 -9.62 10.48
CA PRO A 375 -11.26 -8.62 10.89
C PRO A 375 -10.91 -7.72 9.70
N MET A 376 -11.10 -6.42 9.90
CA MET A 376 -10.79 -5.41 8.90
C MET A 376 -9.47 -4.74 9.27
N ARG A 377 -8.67 -4.44 8.25
CA ARG A 377 -7.55 -3.52 8.36
C ARG A 377 -7.89 -2.28 7.56
N PHE A 378 -7.78 -1.12 8.19
CA PHE A 378 -7.96 0.16 7.53
C PHE A 378 -6.65 0.91 7.58
N HIS A 379 -5.94 0.94 6.44
CA HIS A 379 -4.78 1.80 6.28
C HIS A 379 -5.21 3.07 5.54
N ARG A 380 -5.12 3.08 4.21
CA ARG A 380 -5.76 4.10 3.34
C ARG A 380 -7.11 3.61 2.80
N LEU A 381 -7.29 2.30 2.73
CA LEU A 381 -8.46 1.59 2.21
C LEU A 381 -8.85 0.47 3.19
N ALA A 382 -10.12 0.08 3.17
CA ALA A 382 -10.63 -1.06 3.93
C ALA A 382 -10.20 -2.38 3.29
N LEU A 383 -9.60 -3.25 4.09
CA LEU A 383 -9.06 -4.53 3.66
C LEU A 383 -9.61 -5.66 4.52
N VAL A 384 -9.93 -6.78 3.90
CA VAL A 384 -10.27 -8.03 4.58
C VAL A 384 -9.48 -9.18 3.99
N ARG A 385 -9.25 -10.21 4.81
CA ARG A 385 -8.51 -11.40 4.39
C ARG A 385 -9.42 -12.37 3.65
N GLY A 386 -9.00 -12.77 2.45
CA GLY A 386 -9.63 -13.83 1.67
C GLY A 386 -8.70 -15.02 1.47
N VAL A 387 -9.29 -16.20 1.26
CA VAL A 387 -8.59 -17.46 0.96
C VAL A 387 -8.97 -17.93 -0.43
N LEU A 388 -7.98 -18.10 -1.29
CA LEU A 388 -8.14 -18.63 -2.64
C LEU A 388 -7.66 -20.08 -2.71
N ASN A 389 -8.44 -20.93 -3.39
CA ASN A 389 -8.16 -22.36 -3.58
C ASN A 389 -7.76 -23.09 -2.28
N GLY A 390 -8.37 -22.68 -1.16
CA GLY A 390 -8.21 -23.28 0.16
C GLY A 390 -6.87 -23.01 0.88
N SER A 391 -5.89 -22.36 0.24
CA SER A 391 -4.54 -22.21 0.81
C SER A 391 -3.88 -20.85 0.57
N VAL A 392 -4.20 -20.17 -0.53
CA VAL A 392 -3.56 -18.89 -0.88
C VAL A 392 -4.30 -17.76 -0.17
N GLN A 393 -3.69 -17.22 0.88
CA GLN A 393 -4.27 -16.12 1.65
C GLN A 393 -3.81 -14.76 1.11
N LYS A 394 -4.75 -13.85 0.94
CA LYS A 394 -4.48 -12.49 0.44
C LYS A 394 -5.41 -11.45 1.05
N SER A 395 -4.94 -10.21 1.08
CA SER A 395 -5.75 -9.05 1.48
C SER A 395 -6.53 -8.48 0.30
N PHE A 396 -7.83 -8.27 0.47
CA PHE A 396 -8.74 -7.76 -0.54
C PHE A 396 -9.28 -6.39 -0.14
N ILE A 397 -9.28 -5.45 -1.07
CA ILE A 397 -9.95 -4.15 -0.88
C ILE A 397 -11.47 -4.38 -0.90
N VAL A 398 -12.16 -3.79 0.08
CA VAL A 398 -13.63 -3.71 0.09
C VAL A 398 -14.03 -2.41 -0.61
N ASP A 399 -14.57 -2.53 -1.82
CA ASP A 399 -14.86 -1.39 -2.70
C ASP A 399 -16.33 -1.41 -3.15
N THR A 400 -17.19 -0.70 -2.43
CA THR A 400 -18.61 -0.54 -2.81
C THR A 400 -18.82 0.25 -4.10
N GLY A 401 -17.80 0.97 -4.59
CA GLY A 401 -17.82 1.68 -5.87
C GLY A 401 -17.37 0.83 -7.07
N GLY A 402 -16.73 -0.31 -6.79
CA GLY A 402 -16.25 -1.29 -7.76
C GLY A 402 -17.36 -2.24 -8.22
N GLU A 403 -17.28 -2.71 -9.47
CA GLU A 403 -18.33 -3.55 -10.07
C GLU A 403 -18.04 -5.05 -9.83
N VAL A 404 -16.82 -5.52 -10.09
CA VAL A 404 -16.48 -6.95 -10.18
C VAL A 404 -15.56 -7.44 -9.05
N ILE A 405 -15.61 -8.74 -8.78
CA ILE A 405 -14.56 -9.41 -7.99
C ILE A 405 -13.32 -9.56 -8.88
N SER A 406 -12.18 -9.09 -8.38
CA SER A 406 -10.92 -9.18 -9.08
C SER A 406 -9.78 -9.65 -8.20
N ILE A 407 -8.75 -10.20 -8.81
CA ILE A 407 -7.49 -10.59 -8.17
C ILE A 407 -6.31 -9.96 -8.90
N SER A 408 -5.21 -9.74 -8.20
CA SER A 408 -3.98 -9.30 -8.84
C SER A 408 -3.37 -10.38 -9.73
N LEU A 409 -2.61 -9.98 -10.76
CA LEU A 409 -1.83 -10.90 -11.58
C LEU A 409 -0.91 -11.81 -10.77
N SER A 410 -0.23 -11.27 -9.74
CA SER A 410 0.63 -12.08 -8.88
C SER A 410 -0.16 -13.05 -8.00
N THR A 411 -1.37 -12.69 -7.58
CA THR A 411 -2.30 -13.64 -6.93
C THR A 411 -2.67 -14.77 -7.89
N ALA A 412 -3.04 -14.45 -9.14
CA ALA A 412 -3.36 -15.46 -10.15
C ALA A 412 -2.18 -16.43 -10.40
N ASN A 413 -0.97 -15.89 -10.51
CA ASN A 413 0.25 -16.70 -10.66
C ASN A 413 0.49 -17.61 -9.45
N ALA A 414 0.24 -17.13 -8.23
CA ALA A 414 0.39 -17.92 -7.01
C ALA A 414 -0.61 -19.09 -6.92
N LEU A 415 -1.74 -19.03 -7.62
CA LEU A 415 -2.68 -20.16 -7.72
C LEU A 415 -2.16 -21.29 -8.61
N GLY A 416 -1.10 -21.05 -9.40
CA GLY A 416 -0.56 -22.02 -10.36
C GLY A 416 -1.55 -22.37 -11.48
N MET A 417 -2.59 -21.56 -11.67
CA MET A 417 -3.64 -21.80 -12.66
C MET A 417 -3.20 -21.26 -14.02
N VAL A 418 -3.18 -22.14 -15.02
CA VAL A 418 -3.00 -21.74 -16.42
C VAL A 418 -4.38 -21.57 -17.05
N PRO A 419 -4.79 -20.36 -17.48
CA PRO A 419 -6.09 -20.18 -18.09
C PRO A 419 -6.18 -21.02 -19.38
N VAL A 420 -7.19 -21.89 -19.46
CA VAL A 420 -7.48 -22.72 -20.65
C VAL A 420 -7.71 -21.83 -21.89
N ARG A 421 -8.24 -20.62 -21.68
CA ARG A 421 -8.42 -19.59 -22.69
C ARG A 421 -8.20 -18.21 -22.08
N HIS A 422 -7.37 -17.39 -22.72
CA HIS A 422 -7.19 -15.98 -22.34
C HIS A 422 -8.36 -15.17 -22.91
N ILE A 423 -9.31 -14.76 -22.07
CA ILE A 423 -10.44 -13.92 -22.46
C ILE A 423 -10.09 -12.48 -22.05
N PRO A 424 -9.62 -11.62 -22.98
CA PRO A 424 -9.28 -10.25 -22.64
C PRO A 424 -10.54 -9.47 -22.26
N LEU A 425 -10.41 -8.65 -21.23
CA LEU A 425 -11.45 -7.76 -20.73
C LEU A 425 -10.94 -6.32 -20.75
N ARG A 426 -11.84 -5.36 -20.89
CA ARG A 426 -11.52 -3.94 -20.67
C ARG A 426 -12.04 -3.53 -19.31
N VAL A 427 -11.15 -3.31 -18.37
CA VAL A 427 -11.51 -2.92 -17.00
C VAL A 427 -11.07 -1.49 -16.76
N TYR A 428 -12.02 -0.64 -16.40
CA TYR A 428 -11.82 0.80 -16.25
C TYR A 428 -11.74 1.18 -14.77
N GLY A 429 -10.67 1.88 -14.38
CA GLY A 429 -10.46 2.42 -13.04
C GLY A 429 -10.05 3.90 -13.06
N THR A 430 -9.55 4.38 -11.92
CA THR A 430 -9.14 5.79 -11.71
C THR A 430 -7.90 6.20 -12.51
N SER A 431 -7.15 5.24 -13.05
CA SER A 431 -5.92 5.45 -13.85
C SER A 431 -6.08 5.07 -15.33
N GLY A 432 -7.32 4.93 -15.82
CA GLY A 432 -7.64 4.56 -17.20
C GLY A 432 -8.21 3.15 -17.30
N TRP A 433 -7.91 2.43 -18.38
CA TRP A 433 -8.33 1.04 -18.54
C TRP A 433 -7.14 0.10 -18.57
N ASP A 434 -7.29 -1.08 -17.97
CA ASP A 434 -6.29 -2.14 -17.96
C ASP A 434 -6.47 -2.98 -19.23
N ASP A 435 -5.46 -2.96 -20.11
CA ASP A 435 -5.42 -3.67 -21.39
C ASP A 435 -4.92 -5.11 -21.28
N ASP A 436 -4.30 -5.45 -20.15
CA ASP A 436 -3.84 -6.79 -19.83
C ASP A 436 -4.86 -7.56 -18.99
N ALA A 437 -5.99 -6.94 -18.62
CA ALA A 437 -7.02 -7.59 -17.83
C ALA A 437 -7.64 -8.79 -18.56
N PHE A 438 -7.84 -9.89 -17.84
CA PHE A 438 -8.45 -11.10 -18.39
C PHE A 438 -9.33 -11.84 -17.38
N LEU A 439 -10.19 -12.72 -17.87
CA LEU A 439 -11.03 -13.56 -17.02
C LEU A 439 -10.32 -14.88 -16.68
N LEU A 440 -10.23 -15.22 -15.40
CA LEU A 440 -9.70 -16.50 -14.90
C LEU A 440 -10.85 -17.33 -14.28
N PRO A 441 -11.32 -18.40 -14.93
CA PRO A 441 -12.33 -19.30 -14.39
C PRO A 441 -11.75 -20.29 -13.38
N GLY A 442 -12.61 -20.87 -12.55
CA GLY A 442 -12.26 -22.01 -11.69
C GLY A 442 -11.59 -21.65 -10.37
N VAL A 443 -11.71 -20.40 -9.92
CA VAL A 443 -11.15 -19.95 -8.66
C VAL A 443 -12.14 -20.20 -7.54
N ASN A 444 -11.73 -20.91 -6.51
CA ASN A 444 -12.50 -21.00 -5.27
C ASN A 444 -12.08 -19.83 -4.37
N LEU A 445 -13.02 -18.99 -3.96
CA LEU A 445 -12.77 -17.82 -3.11
C LEU A 445 -13.59 -17.92 -1.83
N GLY A 446 -12.93 -17.79 -0.68
CA GLY A 446 -13.57 -17.84 0.62
C GLY A 446 -13.26 -16.63 1.49
N PHE A 447 -14.27 -16.21 2.27
CA PHE A 447 -14.16 -15.21 3.32
C PHE A 447 -14.82 -15.77 4.57
N ASP A 448 -14.01 -16.30 5.49
CA ASP A 448 -14.50 -17.09 6.62
C ASP A 448 -15.45 -18.22 6.16
N ARG A 449 -16.74 -18.18 6.52
CA ARG A 449 -17.74 -19.18 6.12
C ARG A 449 -18.39 -18.94 4.75
N ILE A 450 -18.22 -17.76 4.13
CA ILE A 450 -18.63 -17.52 2.74
C ILE A 450 -17.68 -18.28 1.82
N ARG A 451 -18.25 -18.97 0.82
CA ARG A 451 -17.49 -19.69 -0.22
C ARG A 451 -18.13 -19.50 -1.58
N PHE A 452 -17.30 -19.10 -2.55
CA PHE A 452 -17.60 -19.12 -3.97
C PHE A 452 -16.77 -20.21 -4.61
N ASP A 453 -17.44 -21.28 -5.03
CA ASP A 453 -16.78 -22.36 -5.75
C ASP A 453 -16.83 -22.09 -7.25
N ASN A 454 -15.72 -22.38 -7.93
CA ASN A 454 -15.60 -22.30 -9.39
C ASN A 454 -15.96 -20.90 -9.96
N LEU A 455 -15.57 -19.84 -9.25
CA LEU A 455 -15.80 -18.46 -9.65
C LEU A 455 -14.92 -18.07 -10.85
N ALA A 456 -15.48 -17.28 -11.75
CA ALA A 456 -14.70 -16.57 -12.76
C ALA A 456 -14.34 -15.18 -12.25
N VAL A 457 -13.06 -14.97 -11.94
CA VAL A 457 -12.55 -13.71 -11.41
C VAL A 457 -11.83 -12.91 -12.48
N VAL A 458 -11.88 -11.59 -12.38
CA VAL A 458 -11.12 -10.71 -13.25
C VAL A 458 -9.70 -10.58 -12.72
N VAL A 459 -8.70 -10.84 -13.55
CA VAL A 459 -7.29 -10.62 -13.20
C VAL A 459 -6.90 -9.21 -13.65
N LEU A 460 -6.35 -8.43 -12.72
CA LEU A 460 -5.95 -7.04 -12.92
C LEU A 460 -4.48 -6.80 -12.57
N ASN A 461 -3.88 -5.80 -13.20
CA ASN A 461 -2.59 -5.28 -12.78
C ASN A 461 -2.75 -4.37 -11.55
N LEU A 462 -2.57 -4.96 -10.37
CA LEU A 462 -2.58 -4.25 -9.08
C LEU A 462 -1.19 -3.93 -8.55
N HIS A 463 -0.12 -4.07 -9.36
CA HIS A 463 1.25 -3.86 -8.89
C HIS A 463 1.49 -2.41 -8.45
N ARG A 464 1.06 -1.41 -9.24
CA ARG A 464 1.26 0.00 -8.86
C ARG A 464 0.42 0.45 -7.68
N PRO A 465 -0.88 0.11 -7.58
CA PRO A 465 -1.63 0.29 -6.34
C PRO A 465 -0.94 -0.34 -5.13
N SER A 466 -0.44 -1.57 -5.27
CA SER A 466 0.28 -2.26 -4.19
C SER A 466 1.56 -1.53 -3.78
N ALA A 467 2.34 -1.07 -4.77
CA ALA A 467 3.56 -0.30 -4.54
C ALA A 467 3.29 1.03 -3.84
N LEU A 468 2.20 1.73 -4.20
CA LEU A 468 1.82 2.99 -3.55
C LEU A 468 1.34 2.78 -2.12
N LEU A 469 0.62 1.70 -1.85
CA LEU A 469 0.14 1.37 -0.51
C LEU A 469 1.21 0.73 0.38
N GLY A 470 2.32 0.25 -0.21
CA GLY A 470 3.41 -0.41 0.50
C GLY A 470 3.11 -1.85 0.91
N PHE A 471 2.07 -2.47 0.35
CA PHE A 471 1.75 -3.88 0.56
C PHE A 471 1.01 -4.46 -0.64
N HIS A 472 1.09 -5.77 -0.79
CA HIS A 472 0.47 -6.53 -1.87
C HIS A 472 -1.05 -6.54 -1.73
N ILE A 473 -1.75 -5.96 -2.70
CA ILE A 473 -3.20 -6.11 -2.84
C ILE A 473 -3.47 -7.45 -3.55
N GLY A 474 -4.15 -8.34 -2.85
CA GLY A 474 -4.60 -9.62 -3.37
C GLY A 474 -5.64 -9.52 -4.47
N GLY A 475 -6.56 -8.59 -4.29
CA GLY A 475 -7.72 -8.38 -5.14
C GLY A 475 -8.63 -7.27 -4.63
N ILE A 476 -9.76 -7.08 -5.32
CA ILE A 476 -10.79 -6.11 -4.97
C ILE A 476 -12.13 -6.84 -4.99
N ILE A 477 -12.95 -6.57 -3.97
CA ILE A 477 -14.30 -7.10 -3.85
C ILE A 477 -15.27 -5.94 -4.06
N GLY A 478 -16.05 -6.05 -5.14
CA GLY A 478 -17.00 -5.03 -5.58
C GLY A 478 -18.46 -5.33 -5.24
N HIS A 479 -19.35 -4.51 -5.79
CA HIS A 479 -20.81 -4.63 -5.67
C HIS A 479 -21.34 -6.02 -6.04
N MET A 480 -20.81 -6.68 -7.07
CA MET A 480 -21.25 -8.05 -7.44
C MET A 480 -21.14 -9.07 -6.30
N PHE A 481 -20.30 -8.82 -5.30
CA PHE A 481 -20.26 -9.60 -4.07
C PHE A 481 -21.09 -8.95 -2.96
N LEU A 482 -20.87 -7.65 -2.76
CA LEU A 482 -21.41 -6.91 -1.62
C LEU A 482 -22.93 -6.71 -1.69
N GLY A 483 -23.50 -6.75 -2.90
CA GLY A 483 -24.92 -6.52 -3.17
C GLY A 483 -25.86 -7.57 -2.60
N ASP A 484 -25.36 -8.77 -2.32
CA ASP A 484 -26.13 -9.86 -1.70
C ASP A 484 -26.15 -9.79 -0.16
N TYR A 485 -25.57 -8.73 0.42
CA TYR A 485 -25.46 -8.57 1.87
C TYR A 485 -25.87 -7.18 2.32
N ARG A 486 -26.28 -7.07 3.57
CA ARG A 486 -26.15 -5.84 4.34
C ARG A 486 -24.70 -5.70 4.80
N VAL A 487 -24.02 -4.67 4.32
CA VAL A 487 -22.57 -4.49 4.48
C VAL A 487 -22.29 -3.42 5.51
N ALA A 488 -21.76 -3.79 6.68
CA ALA A 488 -21.36 -2.84 7.73
C ALA A 488 -19.83 -2.79 7.87
N LEU A 489 -19.25 -1.64 7.55
CA LEU A 489 -17.83 -1.33 7.70
C LEU A 489 -17.65 -0.50 8.98
N ASP A 490 -17.14 -1.14 10.03
CA ASP A 490 -17.00 -0.56 11.36
C ASP A 490 -15.53 -0.20 11.63
N LEU A 491 -15.24 1.11 11.66
CA LEU A 491 -13.90 1.62 11.94
C LEU A 491 -13.52 1.52 13.42
N GLN A 492 -14.50 1.57 14.33
CA GLN A 492 -14.24 1.53 15.78
C GLN A 492 -13.82 0.14 16.20
N ASP A 493 -14.57 -0.86 15.76
CA ASP A 493 -14.28 -2.27 16.05
C ASP A 493 -13.25 -2.87 15.08
N SER A 494 -12.96 -2.16 13.97
CA SER A 494 -12.11 -2.66 12.88
C SER A 494 -12.59 -4.00 12.33
N VAL A 495 -13.87 -4.05 11.98
CA VAL A 495 -14.50 -5.25 11.40
C VAL A 495 -15.40 -4.91 10.21
N LEU A 496 -15.47 -5.84 9.27
CA LEU A 496 -16.49 -5.89 8.23
C LEU A 496 -17.53 -6.93 8.66
N ARG A 497 -18.79 -6.51 8.77
CA ARG A 497 -19.93 -7.37 9.06
C ARG A 497 -20.80 -7.52 7.83
N LEU A 498 -21.12 -8.76 7.48
CA LEU A 498 -21.99 -9.11 6.36
C LEU A 498 -23.20 -9.87 6.91
N SER A 499 -24.41 -9.49 6.49
CA SER A 499 -25.65 -10.22 6.78
C SER A 499 -26.35 -10.51 5.47
N GLU A 500 -26.70 -11.75 5.18
CA GLU A 500 -27.41 -12.12 3.94
C GLU A 500 -28.78 -11.42 3.90
N ILE A 501 -29.23 -10.99 2.71
CA ILE A 501 -30.48 -10.24 2.51
C ILE A 501 -31.48 -10.92 1.57
#